data_AF-A0A2E4CCI2-F1
#
_entry.id   AF-A0A2E4CCI2-F1
#
_cell.length_a   1.000
_cell.length_b   1.000
_cell.length_c   1.000
_cell.angle_alpha   90.00
_cell.angle_beta   90.00
_cell.angle_gamma   90.00
#
_symmetry.space_group_name_H-M   'P 1'
#
loop_
_entity.id
_entity.type
_entity.pdbx_description
1 polymer ?
#
loop_
_entity_poly.entity_id
_entity_poly.type
_entity_poly.pdbx_seq_one_letter_code
_entity_poly.pdbx_strand_id
1 'polypeptide(L)'
;MMQIGRSRVFTSFDVAISMTPNPYASPKSDSTGLHASSKSHRLARRCLRLALLILLAPAVYNFICFSSPVAAGPDELRMQNASAWITWVNGFGFCLTAGAIWCLGLPLLELLTVVIHRIFGRAASVDAWKEALYQALSRAPLFSVLGAVLWTLWVAAIYQLGVGFYAVSVPIGVAAHLLAAGLYVPLFLRWYTLEHSKT
;
A
#
# COMPACT_ATOMS: atom_id res chain seq x y z
N MET A 1 -42.69 68.23 -16.06
CA MET A 1 -43.11 68.06 -14.65
C MET A 1 -42.58 66.71 -14.19
N MET A 2 -41.87 66.68 -13.05
CA MET A 2 -41.35 65.52 -12.32
C MET A 2 -40.16 64.72 -12.89
N GLN A 3 -38.97 65.11 -12.43
CA GLN A 3 -37.93 64.19 -11.93
C GLN A 3 -38.48 63.33 -10.78
N ILE A 4 -38.02 62.07 -10.68
CA ILE A 4 -37.69 61.27 -9.48
C ILE A 4 -36.92 60.07 -10.07
N GLY A 5 -35.76 59.60 -9.61
CA GLY A 5 -34.91 59.93 -8.48
C GLY A 5 -33.83 58.85 -8.45
N ARG A 6 -32.56 59.28 -8.44
CA ARG A 6 -31.40 58.43 -8.21
C ARG A 6 -31.53 57.71 -6.87
N SER A 7 -31.16 56.42 -6.81
CA SER A 7 -30.21 55.95 -5.81
C SER A 7 -29.65 54.57 -6.20
N ARG A 8 -28.51 54.56 -6.90
CA ARG A 8 -27.60 53.42 -6.82
C ARG A 8 -26.83 53.62 -5.53
N VAL A 9 -27.15 52.83 -4.52
CA VAL A 9 -26.33 52.75 -3.31
C VAL A 9 -25.05 52.02 -3.67
N PHE A 10 -24.00 52.82 -3.92
CA PHE A 10 -22.62 52.41 -3.84
C PHE A 10 -22.31 52.09 -2.37
N THR A 11 -22.02 50.83 -2.05
CA THR A 11 -21.21 50.51 -0.87
C THR A 11 -19.90 49.94 -1.37
N SER A 12 -19.01 50.86 -1.77
CA SER A 12 -17.58 50.60 -1.81
C SER A 12 -17.09 50.58 -0.36
N PHE A 13 -16.68 49.41 0.11
CA PHE A 13 -15.69 49.31 1.16
C PHE A 13 -14.65 48.27 0.71
N ASP A 14 -13.99 48.59 -0.41
CA ASP A 14 -12.62 48.14 -0.61
C ASP A 14 -11.76 48.88 0.41
N VAL A 15 -11.77 48.39 1.65
CA VAL A 15 -10.72 48.70 2.60
C VAL A 15 -9.51 47.91 2.12
N ALA A 16 -8.77 48.50 1.19
CA ALA A 16 -7.39 48.13 0.94
C ALA A 16 -6.61 48.46 2.22
N ILE A 17 -6.62 47.53 3.18
CA ILE A 17 -5.69 47.55 4.30
C ILE A 17 -4.32 47.33 3.66
N SER A 18 -3.61 48.44 3.42
CA SER A 18 -2.16 48.44 3.28
C SER A 18 -1.59 47.93 4.59
N MET A 19 -1.59 46.61 4.78
CA MET A 19 -0.89 45.97 5.88
C MET A 19 0.59 46.16 5.61
N THR A 20 1.18 47.15 6.26
CA THR A 20 2.60 47.19 6.52
C THR A 20 3.00 45.80 7.05
N PRO A 21 3.98 45.11 6.43
CA PRO A 21 4.38 43.80 6.88
C PRO A 21 4.83 43.90 8.34
N ASN A 22 4.19 43.11 9.22
CA ASN A 22 4.51 43.09 10.64
C ASN A 22 6.01 42.81 10.81
N PRO A 23 6.81 43.75 11.36
CA PRO A 23 8.25 43.58 11.51
C PRO A 23 8.64 42.47 12.52
N TYR A 24 7.67 41.97 13.29
CA TYR A 24 7.80 40.84 14.20
C TYR A 24 7.14 39.55 13.66
N ALA A 25 6.73 39.52 12.39
CA ALA A 25 6.28 38.28 11.78
C ALA A 25 7.45 37.29 11.77
N SER A 26 7.30 36.20 12.53
CA SER A 26 8.17 35.03 12.44
C SER A 26 8.36 34.69 10.96
N PRO A 27 9.59 34.43 10.47
CA PRO A 27 9.79 34.01 9.10
C PRO A 27 8.80 32.89 8.83
N LYS A 28 8.01 33.00 7.75
CA LYS A 28 7.15 31.92 7.27
C LYS A 28 8.09 30.75 7.00
N SER A 29 8.31 29.91 8.00
CA SER A 29 9.06 28.69 7.80
C SER A 29 8.24 27.88 6.82
N ASP A 30 8.89 27.34 5.80
CA ASP A 30 8.33 26.38 4.85
C ASP A 30 8.00 25.04 5.54
N SER A 31 7.32 25.11 6.69
CA SER A 31 6.78 24.01 7.48
C SER A 31 5.73 23.20 6.71
N THR A 32 5.20 23.76 5.61
CA THR A 32 4.30 23.06 4.68
C THR A 32 4.96 21.81 4.08
N GLY A 33 6.27 21.82 3.78
CA GLY A 33 6.98 20.66 3.22
C GLY A 33 7.17 19.51 4.21
N LEU A 34 7.62 19.82 5.44
CA LEU A 34 7.85 18.82 6.50
C LEU A 34 6.54 18.18 6.98
N HIS A 35 5.46 18.96 7.07
CA HIS A 35 4.15 18.44 7.47
C HIS A 35 3.53 17.52 6.42
N ALA A 36 3.73 17.78 5.12
CA ALA A 36 3.23 16.95 4.02
C ALA A 36 3.88 15.55 4.02
N SER A 37 5.21 15.49 4.10
CA SER A 37 5.97 14.21 4.19
C SER A 37 5.51 13.34 5.38
N SER A 38 5.27 13.97 6.55
CA SER A 38 4.78 13.25 7.73
C SER A 38 3.38 12.63 7.53
N LYS A 39 2.51 13.27 6.74
CA LYS A 39 1.15 12.79 6.47
C LYS A 39 1.17 11.61 5.51
N SER A 40 1.93 11.71 4.41
CA SER A 40 2.10 10.63 3.44
C SER A 40 2.68 9.37 4.07
N HIS A 41 3.71 9.52 4.93
CA HIS A 41 4.30 8.41 5.68
C HIS A 41 3.27 7.70 6.59
N ARG A 42 2.48 8.47 7.37
CA ARG A 42 1.44 7.88 8.23
C ARG A 42 0.35 7.17 7.42
N LEU A 43 -0.05 7.73 6.28
CA LEU A 43 -1.04 7.11 5.40
C LEU A 43 -0.50 5.81 4.81
N ALA A 44 0.71 5.81 4.25
CA ALA A 44 1.35 4.62 3.70
C ALA A 44 1.46 3.50 4.74
N ARG A 45 1.84 3.82 5.98
CA ARG A 45 1.88 2.85 7.08
C ARG A 45 0.50 2.24 7.37
N ARG A 46 -0.54 3.07 7.40
CA ARG A 46 -1.93 2.61 7.62
C ARG A 46 -2.41 1.72 6.46
N CYS A 47 -2.16 2.13 5.22
CA CYS A 47 -2.52 1.37 4.04
C CYS A 47 -1.80 0.02 3.99
N LEU A 48 -0.50 -0.05 4.31
CA LEU A 48 0.24 -1.30 4.39
C LEU A 48 -0.31 -2.23 5.47
N ARG A 49 -0.65 -1.70 6.64
CA ARG A 49 -1.27 -2.47 7.72
C ARG A 49 -2.64 -2.99 7.35
N LEU A 50 -3.46 -2.16 6.70
CA LEU A 50 -4.77 -2.59 6.21
C LEU A 50 -4.65 -3.67 5.14
N ALA A 51 -3.73 -3.50 4.19
CA ALA A 51 -3.40 -4.50 3.18
C ALA A 51 -3.00 -5.85 3.82
N LEU A 52 -2.16 -5.83 4.86
CA LEU A 52 -1.81 -7.02 5.63
C LEU A 52 -3.05 -7.64 6.30
N LEU A 53 -3.89 -6.86 7.00
CA LEU A 53 -5.10 -7.39 7.64
C LEU A 53 -6.06 -8.07 6.65
N ILE A 54 -6.22 -7.49 5.46
CA ILE A 54 -7.04 -8.06 4.39
C ILE A 54 -6.48 -9.41 3.94
N LEU A 55 -5.16 -9.51 3.76
CA LEU A 55 -4.49 -10.75 3.33
C LEU A 55 -4.35 -11.79 4.46
N LEU A 56 -4.45 -11.39 5.74
CA LEU A 56 -4.44 -12.33 6.85
C LEU A 56 -5.67 -13.25 6.84
N ALA A 57 -6.84 -12.74 6.44
CA ALA A 57 -8.07 -13.53 6.40
C ALA A 57 -7.95 -14.81 5.52
N PRO A 58 -7.59 -14.71 4.22
CA PRO A 58 -7.40 -15.89 3.38
C PRO A 58 -6.20 -16.73 3.82
N ALA A 59 -5.16 -16.14 4.42
CA ALA A 59 -4.01 -16.89 4.91
C ALA A 59 -4.37 -17.75 6.14
N VAL A 60 -5.17 -17.23 7.08
CA VAL A 60 -5.72 -18.01 8.20
C VAL A 60 -6.66 -19.10 7.69
N TYR A 61 -7.51 -18.80 6.71
CA TYR A 61 -8.37 -19.80 6.09
C TYR A 61 -7.54 -20.94 5.45
N ASN A 62 -6.51 -20.60 4.69
CA ASN A 62 -5.58 -21.57 4.12
C ASN A 62 -4.89 -22.41 5.20
N PHE A 63 -4.42 -21.79 6.29
CA PHE A 63 -3.80 -22.49 7.41
C PHE A 63 -4.75 -23.51 8.04
N ILE A 64 -6.01 -23.13 8.29
CA ILE A 64 -7.04 -24.03 8.83
C ILE A 64 -7.29 -25.21 7.88
N CYS A 65 -7.49 -24.95 6.58
CA CYS A 65 -7.72 -25.99 5.58
C CYS A 65 -6.52 -26.93 5.44
N PHE A 66 -5.29 -26.40 5.49
CA PHE A 66 -4.07 -27.21 5.46
C PHE A 66 -3.91 -28.08 6.71
N SER A 67 -4.30 -27.56 7.89
CA SER A 67 -4.19 -28.27 9.17
C SER A 67 -5.36 -29.21 9.48
N SER A 68 -6.44 -29.19 8.70
CA SER A 68 -7.60 -30.07 8.86
C SER A 68 -7.66 -31.09 7.70
N PRO A 69 -7.17 -32.33 7.89
CA PRO A 69 -6.93 -33.29 6.80
C PRO A 69 -8.20 -33.99 6.28
N VAL A 70 -9.35 -33.32 6.21
CA VAL A 70 -10.64 -34.01 6.02
C VAL A 70 -10.90 -34.48 4.58
N ALA A 71 -10.15 -34.05 3.55
CA ALA A 71 -10.53 -34.37 2.16
C ALA A 71 -9.36 -34.49 1.17
N ALA A 72 -8.28 -35.17 1.55
CA ALA A 72 -7.18 -35.46 0.65
C ALA A 72 -7.17 -36.94 0.25
N GLY A 73 -7.26 -37.22 -1.05
CA GLY A 73 -7.12 -38.58 -1.58
C GLY A 73 -5.78 -39.21 -1.16
N PRO A 74 -5.72 -40.54 -1.01
CA PRO A 74 -4.60 -41.26 -0.39
C PRO A 74 -3.23 -41.09 -1.09
N ASP A 75 -3.19 -40.62 -2.34
CA ASP A 75 -1.96 -40.65 -3.15
C ASP A 75 -1.26 -39.31 -3.40
N GLU A 76 -1.88 -38.15 -3.19
CA GLU A 76 -1.20 -36.84 -3.45
C GLU A 76 -0.72 -36.12 -2.17
N LEU A 77 -1.11 -36.60 -0.98
CA LEU A 77 -0.93 -35.88 0.28
C LEU A 77 -0.34 -36.73 1.41
N ARG A 78 0.46 -37.76 1.10
CA ARG A 78 1.23 -38.54 2.12
C ARG A 78 2.30 -37.74 2.88
N MET A 79 2.42 -36.42 2.66
CA MET A 79 3.08 -35.48 3.58
C MET A 79 2.17 -35.00 4.74
N GLN A 80 0.93 -35.47 4.82
CA GLN A 80 -0.06 -35.09 5.87
C GLN A 80 0.12 -35.79 7.22
N ASN A 81 1.30 -36.32 7.53
CA ASN A 81 1.65 -36.55 8.93
C ASN A 81 2.21 -35.25 9.53
N ALA A 82 1.39 -34.19 9.53
CA ALA A 82 1.68 -33.00 10.31
C ALA A 82 1.42 -33.35 11.78
N SER A 83 2.46 -33.83 12.46
CA SER A 83 2.47 -33.87 13.92
C SER A 83 2.04 -32.50 14.46
N ALA A 84 1.37 -32.46 15.62
CA ALA A 84 0.96 -31.21 16.25
C ALA A 84 2.11 -30.16 16.28
N TRP A 85 3.35 -30.65 16.43
CA TRP A 85 4.58 -29.87 16.31
C TRP A 85 4.72 -29.07 15.01
N ILE A 86 4.50 -29.68 13.84
CA ILE A 86 4.62 -29.00 12.53
C ILE A 86 3.57 -27.90 12.39
N THR A 87 2.34 -28.15 12.85
CA THR A 87 1.27 -27.15 12.88
C THR A 87 1.62 -25.99 13.81
N TRP A 88 2.18 -26.26 14.98
CA TRP A 88 2.65 -25.24 15.91
C TRP A 88 3.80 -24.40 15.34
N VAL A 89 4.79 -25.03 14.72
CA VAL A 89 5.93 -24.32 14.10
C VAL A 89 5.45 -23.42 12.95
N ASN A 90 4.55 -23.92 12.10
CA ASN A 90 3.99 -23.14 10.99
C ASN A 90 3.12 -21.97 11.49
N GLY A 91 2.30 -22.21 12.52
CA GLY A 91 1.48 -21.16 13.13
C GLY A 91 2.33 -20.07 13.80
N PHE A 92 3.37 -20.47 14.52
CA PHE A 92 4.33 -19.53 15.11
C PHE A 92 5.05 -18.72 14.03
N GLY A 93 5.55 -19.38 12.98
CA GLY A 93 6.17 -18.72 11.83
C GLY A 93 5.23 -17.70 11.17
N PHE A 94 3.97 -18.08 10.96
CA PHE A 94 2.94 -17.18 10.42
C PHE A 94 2.75 -15.93 11.27
N CYS A 95 2.59 -16.08 12.58
CA CYS A 95 2.47 -14.96 13.51
C CYS A 95 3.73 -14.08 13.53
N LEU A 96 4.91 -14.68 13.51
CA LEU A 96 6.18 -13.97 13.47
C LEU A 96 6.32 -13.14 12.19
N THR A 97 6.02 -13.72 11.02
CA THR A 97 6.07 -13.02 9.74
C THR A 97 5.05 -11.89 9.68
N ALA A 98 3.80 -12.13 10.12
CA ALA A 98 2.77 -11.08 10.17
C ALA A 98 3.18 -9.93 11.10
N GLY A 99 3.72 -10.25 12.30
CA GLY A 99 4.25 -9.27 13.24
C GLY A 99 5.43 -8.48 12.68
N ALA A 100 6.36 -9.16 12.00
CA ALA A 100 7.49 -8.53 11.33
C ALA A 100 7.02 -7.55 10.25
N ILE A 101 6.07 -7.92 9.40
CA ILE A 101 5.51 -7.01 8.37
C ILE A 101 4.78 -5.83 9.03
N TRP A 102 4.02 -6.07 10.11
CA TRP A 102 3.28 -5.03 10.82
C TRP A 102 4.16 -3.93 11.42
N CYS A 103 5.33 -4.33 11.93
CA CYS A 103 6.29 -3.46 12.60
C CYS A 103 7.33 -2.88 11.63
N LEU A 104 7.92 -3.73 10.77
CA LEU A 104 9.07 -3.42 9.94
C LEU A 104 8.74 -3.28 8.45
N GLY A 105 7.51 -3.57 8.00
CA GLY A 105 7.17 -3.56 6.58
C GLY A 105 7.49 -2.24 5.88
N LEU A 106 7.00 -1.11 6.41
CA LEU A 106 7.30 0.21 5.82
C LEU A 106 8.78 0.59 5.97
N PRO A 107 9.42 0.50 7.15
CA PRO A 107 10.86 0.74 7.29
C PRO A 107 11.73 -0.07 6.31
N LEU A 108 11.38 -1.34 6.08
CA LEU A 108 12.11 -2.20 5.15
C LEU A 108 11.95 -1.73 3.70
N LEU A 109 10.75 -1.33 3.29
CA LEU A 109 10.50 -0.79 1.95
C LEU A 109 11.21 0.55 1.73
N GLU A 110 11.27 1.41 2.77
CA GLU A 110 12.05 2.64 2.72
C GLU A 110 13.54 2.37 2.61
N LEU A 111 14.07 1.41 3.38
CA LEU A 111 15.47 1.00 3.29
C LEU A 111 15.80 0.47 1.89
N LEU A 112 14.95 -0.40 1.33
CA LEU A 112 15.11 -0.88 -0.04
C LEU A 112 15.07 0.28 -1.04
N THR A 113 14.19 1.25 -0.85
CA THR A 113 14.12 2.46 -1.70
C THR A 113 15.44 3.24 -1.65
N VAL A 114 16.03 3.41 -0.46
CA VAL A 114 17.34 4.07 -0.30
C VAL A 114 18.45 3.28 -0.99
N VAL A 115 18.48 1.95 -0.82
CA VAL A 115 19.49 1.08 -1.45
C VAL A 115 19.40 1.14 -2.97
N ILE A 116 18.18 1.06 -3.53
CA ILE A 116 17.96 1.14 -4.98
C ILE A 116 18.32 2.53 -5.49
N HIS A 117 17.89 3.60 -4.79
CA HIS A 117 18.25 4.98 -5.14
C HIS A 117 19.77 5.18 -5.14
N ARG A 118 20.50 4.59 -4.18
CA ARG A 118 21.97 4.70 -4.15
C ARG A 118 22.65 4.10 -5.39
N ILE A 119 22.02 3.12 -6.04
CA ILE A 119 22.55 2.44 -7.22
C ILE A 119 22.11 3.15 -8.51
N PHE A 120 20.85 3.58 -8.58
CA PHE A 120 20.22 4.05 -9.83
C PHE A 120 19.90 5.55 -9.85
N GLY A 121 19.81 6.19 -8.68
CA GLY A 121 19.49 7.60 -8.51
C GLY A 121 20.62 8.50 -8.96
N ARG A 122 20.28 9.57 -9.68
CA ARG A 122 21.24 10.54 -10.25
C ARG A 122 20.80 11.98 -10.02
N ALA A 123 19.53 12.28 -10.29
CA ALA A 123 19.00 13.64 -10.29
C ALA A 123 17.99 13.88 -9.16
N ALA A 124 17.07 12.95 -8.92
CA ALA A 124 16.03 13.13 -7.92
C ALA A 124 16.55 12.83 -6.50
N SER A 125 15.97 13.51 -5.50
CA SER A 125 16.29 13.25 -4.10
C SER A 125 15.69 11.92 -3.61
N VAL A 126 16.33 11.33 -2.60
CA VAL A 126 15.82 10.12 -1.91
C VAL A 126 14.41 10.35 -1.38
N ASP A 127 14.11 11.55 -0.86
CA ASP A 127 12.79 11.87 -0.32
C ASP A 127 11.70 11.89 -1.39
N ALA A 128 12.02 12.30 -2.62
CA ALA A 128 11.09 12.21 -3.75
C ALA A 128 10.79 10.75 -4.12
N TRP A 129 11.79 9.87 -4.07
CA TRP A 129 11.60 8.43 -4.28
C TRP A 129 10.74 7.79 -3.18
N LYS A 130 10.96 8.17 -1.92
CA LYS A 130 10.13 7.74 -0.79
C LYS A 130 8.68 8.22 -0.91
N GLU A 131 8.47 9.47 -1.33
CA GLU A 131 7.12 9.98 -1.56
C GLU A 131 6.40 9.22 -2.68
N ALA A 132 7.11 8.87 -3.76
CA ALA A 132 6.57 8.01 -4.81
C ALA A 132 6.19 6.61 -4.29
N LEU A 133 7.01 6.02 -3.40
CA LEU A 133 6.70 4.78 -2.69
C LEU A 133 5.41 4.93 -1.87
N TYR A 134 5.28 5.98 -1.05
CA TYR A 134 4.10 6.20 -0.22
C TYR A 134 2.82 6.33 -1.05
N GLN A 135 2.90 7.04 -2.19
CA GLN A 135 1.79 7.15 -3.12
C GLN A 135 1.42 5.80 -3.75
N ALA A 136 2.40 4.96 -4.10
CA ALA A 136 2.11 3.60 -4.59
C ALA A 136 1.44 2.74 -3.50
N LEU A 137 1.94 2.82 -2.25
CA LEU A 137 1.40 2.08 -1.11
C LEU A 137 -0.03 2.50 -0.72
N SER A 138 -0.45 3.71 -1.06
CA SER A 138 -1.85 4.14 -0.84
C SER A 138 -2.87 3.23 -1.54
N ARG A 139 -2.46 2.57 -2.63
CA ARG A 139 -3.30 1.65 -3.42
C ARG A 139 -3.22 0.21 -2.91
N ALA A 140 -2.26 -0.13 -2.06
CA ALA A 140 -2.03 -1.50 -1.59
C ALA A 140 -3.30 -2.18 -1.04
N PRO A 141 -4.18 -1.52 -0.26
CA PRO A 141 -5.42 -2.15 0.22
C PRO A 141 -6.31 -2.67 -0.91
N LEU A 142 -6.46 -1.92 -2.00
CA LEU A 142 -7.29 -2.32 -3.14
C LEU A 142 -6.74 -3.59 -3.80
N PHE A 143 -5.44 -3.63 -4.06
CA PHE A 143 -4.77 -4.80 -4.61
C PHE A 143 -4.83 -5.99 -3.65
N SER A 144 -4.72 -5.75 -2.34
CA SER A 144 -4.89 -6.80 -1.32
C SER A 144 -6.28 -7.41 -1.31
N VAL A 145 -7.35 -6.65 -1.58
CA VAL A 145 -8.71 -7.22 -1.70
C VAL A 145 -8.77 -8.20 -2.87
N LEU A 146 -8.28 -7.79 -4.04
CA LEU A 146 -8.26 -8.66 -5.23
C LEU A 146 -7.38 -9.90 -5.00
N GLY A 147 -6.24 -9.72 -4.34
CA GLY A 147 -5.34 -10.80 -3.97
C GLY A 147 -5.99 -11.76 -2.97
N ALA A 148 -6.75 -11.24 -2.01
CA ALA A 148 -7.47 -12.05 -1.04
C ALA A 148 -8.55 -12.90 -1.72
N VAL A 149 -9.30 -12.34 -2.68
CA VAL A 149 -10.29 -13.09 -3.47
C VAL A 149 -9.60 -14.21 -4.25
N LEU A 150 -8.54 -13.92 -4.98
CA LEU A 150 -7.78 -14.92 -5.74
C LEU A 150 -7.24 -16.04 -4.83
N TRP A 151 -6.72 -15.68 -3.66
CA TRP A 151 -6.21 -16.64 -2.70
C TRP A 151 -7.33 -17.49 -2.10
N THR A 152 -8.46 -16.91 -1.70
CA THR A 152 -9.61 -17.68 -1.20
C THR A 152 -10.14 -18.65 -2.24
N LEU A 153 -10.24 -18.23 -3.52
CA LEU A 153 -10.65 -19.10 -4.62
C LEU A 153 -9.66 -20.26 -4.81
N TRP A 154 -8.36 -20.00 -4.70
CA TRP A 154 -7.33 -21.03 -4.76
C TRP A 154 -7.49 -22.06 -3.65
N VAL A 155 -7.68 -21.62 -2.39
CA VAL A 155 -7.88 -22.50 -1.24
C VAL A 155 -9.16 -23.33 -1.41
N ALA A 156 -10.27 -22.70 -1.79
CA ALA A 156 -11.54 -23.41 -1.99
C ALA A 156 -11.43 -24.44 -3.11
N ALA A 157 -10.80 -24.10 -4.24
CA ALA A 157 -10.66 -25.01 -5.37
C ALA A 157 -9.82 -26.26 -5.02
N ILE A 158 -8.77 -26.11 -4.21
CA ILE A 158 -7.91 -27.22 -3.80
C ILE A 158 -8.57 -28.05 -2.70
N TYR A 159 -8.96 -27.43 -1.59
CA TYR A 159 -9.36 -28.17 -0.38
C TYR A 159 -10.84 -28.55 -0.34
N GLN A 160 -11.72 -27.84 -1.06
CA GLN A 160 -13.17 -28.10 -1.04
C GLN A 160 -13.68 -28.74 -2.33
N LEU A 161 -13.10 -28.36 -3.48
CA LEU A 161 -13.53 -28.87 -4.79
C LEU A 161 -12.62 -29.97 -5.34
N GLY A 162 -11.47 -30.22 -4.71
CA GLY A 162 -10.53 -31.28 -5.13
C GLY A 162 -9.95 -31.07 -6.53
N VAL A 163 -9.87 -29.83 -6.99
CA VAL A 163 -9.30 -29.53 -8.32
C VAL A 163 -7.77 -29.71 -8.24
N GLY A 164 -7.21 -30.36 -9.26
CA GLY A 164 -5.77 -30.64 -9.31
C GLY A 164 -4.90 -29.38 -9.12
N PHE A 165 -3.85 -29.51 -8.31
CA PHE A 165 -3.01 -28.40 -7.86
C PHE A 165 -2.51 -27.50 -9.00
N TYR A 166 -1.98 -28.10 -10.07
CA TYR A 166 -1.44 -27.33 -11.21
C TYR A 166 -2.52 -26.61 -12.01
N ALA A 167 -3.69 -27.22 -12.16
CA ALA A 167 -4.81 -26.65 -12.92
C ALA A 167 -5.33 -25.35 -12.28
N VAL A 168 -5.24 -25.23 -10.95
CA VAL A 168 -5.64 -24.03 -10.20
C VAL A 168 -4.47 -23.07 -9.99
N SER A 169 -3.31 -23.60 -9.60
CA SER A 169 -2.16 -22.78 -9.19
C SER A 169 -1.56 -21.98 -10.34
N VAL A 170 -1.54 -22.52 -11.56
CA VAL A 170 -0.99 -21.80 -12.72
C VAL A 170 -1.81 -20.56 -13.06
N PRO A 171 -3.13 -20.63 -13.36
CA PRO A 171 -3.90 -19.45 -13.74
C PRO A 171 -4.02 -18.44 -12.59
N ILE A 172 -4.24 -18.90 -11.35
CA ILE A 172 -4.30 -17.99 -10.20
C ILE A 172 -2.92 -17.37 -9.92
N GLY A 173 -1.85 -18.15 -10.07
CA GLY A 173 -0.48 -17.66 -9.95
C GLY A 173 -0.19 -16.55 -10.97
N VAL A 174 -0.54 -16.75 -12.24
CA VAL A 174 -0.41 -15.71 -13.27
C VAL A 174 -1.20 -14.45 -12.89
N ALA A 175 -2.47 -14.60 -12.50
CA ALA A 175 -3.29 -13.47 -12.08
C ALA A 175 -2.70 -12.71 -10.87
N ALA A 176 -2.16 -13.43 -9.89
CA ALA A 176 -1.50 -12.84 -8.72
C ALA A 176 -0.23 -12.08 -9.08
N HIS A 177 0.58 -12.58 -10.01
CA HIS A 177 1.77 -11.87 -10.49
C HIS A 177 1.42 -10.58 -11.26
N LEU A 178 0.38 -10.62 -12.10
CA LEU A 178 -0.13 -9.44 -12.80
C LEU A 178 -0.67 -8.40 -11.81
N LEU A 179 -1.37 -8.87 -10.76
CA LEU A 179 -1.87 -8.01 -9.71
C LEU A 179 -0.73 -7.33 -8.93
N ALA A 180 0.31 -8.08 -8.58
CA ALA A 180 1.51 -7.52 -7.95
C ALA A 180 2.22 -6.52 -8.88
N ALA A 181 2.30 -6.82 -10.18
CA ALA A 181 2.85 -5.92 -11.19
C ALA A 181 2.12 -4.58 -11.24
N GLY A 182 0.81 -4.59 -11.04
CA GLY A 182 0.01 -3.37 -10.92
C GLY A 182 0.43 -2.43 -9.78
N LEU A 183 1.18 -2.91 -8.77
CA LEU A 183 1.76 -2.09 -7.72
C LEU A 183 3.20 -1.65 -8.03
N TYR A 184 4.08 -2.59 -8.39
CA TYR A 184 5.50 -2.27 -8.55
C TYR A 184 5.85 -1.63 -9.89
N VAL A 185 5.16 -1.95 -10.99
CA VAL A 185 5.46 -1.36 -12.31
C VAL A 185 5.19 0.15 -12.30
N PRO A 186 4.04 0.67 -11.80
CA PRO A 186 3.83 2.11 -11.71
C PRO A 186 4.83 2.82 -10.78
N LEU A 187 5.30 2.14 -9.73
CA LEU A 187 6.34 2.67 -8.85
C LEU A 187 7.67 2.84 -9.60
N PHE A 188 8.11 1.80 -10.30
CA PHE A 188 9.35 1.85 -11.08
C PHE A 188 9.27 2.86 -12.22
N LEU A 189 8.13 2.94 -12.91
CA LEU A 189 7.89 3.99 -13.91
C LEU A 189 8.00 5.38 -13.31
N ARG A 190 7.45 5.60 -12.11
CA ARG A 190 7.57 6.89 -11.41
C ARG A 190 9.01 7.22 -11.04
N TRP A 191 9.75 6.28 -10.46
CA TRP A 191 11.18 6.47 -10.17
C TRP A 191 11.97 6.77 -11.44
N TYR A 192 11.73 6.02 -12.52
CA TYR A 192 12.34 6.30 -13.82
C TYR A 192 12.03 7.72 -14.31
N THR A 193 10.76 8.14 -14.27
CA THR A 193 10.39 9.51 -14.67
C THR A 193 10.98 10.58 -13.76
N LEU A 194 11.16 10.33 -12.46
CA LEU A 194 11.80 11.28 -11.55
C LEU A 194 13.26 11.50 -11.91
N GLU A 195 13.97 10.45 -12.36
CA GLU A 195 15.36 10.55 -12.80
C GLU A 195 15.51 11.18 -14.20
N HIS A 196 14.47 11.16 -15.02
CA HIS A 196 14.50 11.62 -16.42
C HIS A 196 13.62 12.86 -16.66
N SER A 197 12.96 13.39 -15.64
CA SER A 197 12.29 14.69 -15.70
C SER A 197 13.36 15.78 -15.58
N LYS A 198 14.01 16.06 -16.72
CA LYS A 198 14.59 17.34 -17.19
C LYS A 198 14.92 18.38 -16.10
N THR A 199 16.18 18.75 -15.83
CA THR A 199 17.11 19.49 -16.72
C THR A 199 16.45 20.39 -17.76
#